data_AF-A0A8K0XHP1-F1
#
_entry.id   AF-A0A8K0XHP1-F1
#
_cell.length_a   1.000
_cell.length_b   1.000
_cell.length_c   1.000
_cell.angle_alpha   90.00
_cell.angle_beta   90.00
_cell.angle_gamma   90.00
#
_symmetry.space_group_name_H-M   'P 1'
#
loop_
_entity.id
_entity.type
_entity.pdbx_description
1 polymer ?
#
loop_
_entity_poly.entity_id
_entity_poly.type
_entity_poly.pdbx_seq_one_letter_code
_entity_poly.pdbx_strand_id
1 'polypeptide(L)' 'MASPVLLSRGLDPVLGVFTGCLAYYLYETHPRTALPPEQRLAALIEWKWARWKHERERRMMLEGEAEGSVSP' A
#
# COMPACT_ATOMS: atom_id res chain seq x y z
N MET A 1 11.54 -12.14 37.30
CA MET A 1 10.28 -11.90 36.55
C MET A 1 10.67 -11.61 35.10
N ALA A 2 10.30 -12.50 34.18
CA ALA A 2 10.68 -12.37 32.77
C ALA A 2 9.80 -11.31 32.10
N SER A 3 10.41 -10.23 31.60
CA SER A 3 9.73 -9.20 30.82
C SER A 3 9.12 -9.86 29.57
N PRO A 4 7.82 -9.67 29.29
CA PRO A 4 7.18 -10.32 28.15
C PRO A 4 7.91 -9.86 26.89
N VAL A 5 8.44 -10.84 26.16
CA VAL A 5 9.18 -10.65 24.93
C VAL A 5 8.20 -10.02 23.94
N LEU A 6 8.29 -8.70 23.78
CA LEU A 6 7.61 -7.98 22.72
C LEU A 6 8.13 -8.61 21.42
N LEU A 7 7.33 -9.52 20.84
CA LEU A 7 7.72 -10.31 19.67
C LEU A 7 8.12 -9.41 18.49
N SER A 8 7.81 -8.11 18.56
CA SER A 8 8.35 -7.11 17.65
C SER A 8 7.94 -5.70 18.09
N ARG A 9 8.85 -4.93 18.69
CA ARG A 9 8.63 -3.50 19.05
C ARG A 9 8.16 -2.61 17.88
N GLY A 10 8.26 -3.08 16.64
CA GLY A 10 7.81 -2.36 15.44
C GLY A 10 6.54 -2.90 14.77
N LEU A 11 6.16 -4.16 14.96
CA LEU A 11 5.06 -4.78 14.21
C LEU A 11 3.71 -4.47 14.88
N ASP A 12 3.65 -4.42 16.20
CA ASP A 12 2.44 -3.99 16.94
C ASP A 12 1.97 -2.58 16.57
N PRO A 13 2.83 -1.52 16.52
CA PRO A 13 2.38 -0.20 16.10
C PRO A 13 2.06 -0.13 14.60
N VAL A 14 2.77 -0.87 13.74
CA VAL A 14 2.44 -0.95 12.32
C VAL A 14 1.07 -1.60 12.12
N LEU A 15 0.80 -2.69 12.84
CA LEU A 15 -0.51 -3.34 12.84
C LEU A 15 -1.58 -2.40 13.41
N GLY A 16 -1.31 -1.69 14.50
CA GLY A 16 -2.26 -0.73 15.07
C GLY A 16 -2.64 0.39 14.11
N VAL A 17 -1.66 0.99 13.42
CA VAL A 17 -1.90 2.02 12.39
C VAL A 17 -2.65 1.42 11.20
N PHE A 18 -2.24 0.24 10.72
CA PHE A 18 -2.91 -0.45 9.62
C PHE A 18 -4.37 -0.78 9.95
N THR A 19 -4.62 -1.34 11.13
CA THR A 19 -5.95 -1.68 11.64
C THR A 19 -6.81 -0.43 11.80
N GLY A 20 -6.26 0.69 12.28
CA GLY A 20 -6.95 1.98 12.35
C GLY A 20 -7.36 2.49 10.97
N CYS A 21 -6.45 2.44 9.99
CA CYS A 21 -6.74 2.80 8.60
C CYS A 21 -7.80 1.88 7.98
N LEU A 22 -7.74 0.58 8.24
CA LEU A 22 -8.70 -0.40 7.73
C LEU A 22 -10.10 -0.19 8.33
N ALA A 23 -10.18 0.09 9.63
CA ALA A 23 -11.44 0.40 10.29
C ALA A 23 -12.09 1.66 9.71
N TYR A 24 -11.28 2.70 9.45
CA TYR A 24 -11.74 3.91 8.77
C TYR A 24 -12.22 3.62 7.34
N TYR A 25 -11.50 2.77 6.60
CA TYR A 25 -11.92 2.34 5.26
C TYR A 25 -13.30 1.64 5.26
N LEU A 26 -13.52 0.73 6.20
CA LEU A 26 -14.78 -0.01 6.37
C LEU A 26 -15.93 0.90 6.82
N TYR A 27 -15.63 1.94 7.61
CA TYR A 27 -16.61 2.97 7.96
C TYR A 27 -17.02 3.77 6.73
N GLU A 28 -16.08 4.08 5.84
CA GLU A 28 -16.33 4.86 4.63
C GLU A 28 -16.97 4.04 3.49
N THR A 29 -16.88 2.69 3.50
CA THR A 29 -17.61 1.81 2.56
C THR A 29 -19.07 1.57 2.96
N HIS A 30 -19.53 2.04 4.13
CA HIS A 30 -20.90 1.77 4.56
C HIS A 30 -21.92 2.48 3.65
N PRO A 31 -22.93 1.74 3.13
CA PRO A 31 -23.85 2.25 2.11
C PRO A 31 -24.78 3.37 2.60
N ARG A 32 -24.85 3.62 3.92
CA ARG A 32 -25.63 4.71 4.51
C ARG A 32 -24.88 6.05 4.65
N THR A 33 -23.56 6.04 4.49
CA THR A 33 -22.66 7.19 4.66
C THR A 33 -21.77 7.40 3.44
N ALA A 34 -22.18 6.86 2.28
CA ALA A 34 -21.38 6.84 1.06
C ALA A 34 -21.10 8.27 0.56
N LEU A 35 -19.96 8.83 0.98
CA LEU A 35 -19.35 9.95 0.28
C LEU A 35 -18.98 9.49 -1.14
N PRO A 36 -19.04 10.39 -2.14
CA PRO A 36 -18.68 10.08 -3.52
C PRO A 36 -17.32 9.38 -3.60
N PRO A 37 -17.15 8.35 -4.45
CA PRO A 37 -15.93 7.56 -4.53
C PRO A 37 -14.68 8.40 -4.83
N GLU A 38 -14.82 9.56 -5.48
CA GLU A 38 -13.73 10.52 -5.72
C GLU A 38 -13.20 11.21 -4.45
N GLN A 39 -13.97 11.25 -3.35
CA GLN A 39 -13.55 11.88 -2.10
C GLN A 39 -12.92 10.91 -1.11
N ARG A 40 -12.86 9.61 -1.46
CA ARG A 40 -12.39 8.58 -0.55
C ARG A 40 -10.86 8.54 -0.51
N LEU A 41 -10.30 8.54 0.69
CA LEU A 41 -8.85 8.42 0.89
C LEU A 41 -8.31 7.12 0.28
N ALA A 42 -9.13 6.07 0.25
CA ALA A 42 -8.81 4.80 -0.36
C ALA A 42 -8.54 4.89 -1.87
N ALA A 43 -9.31 5.71 -2.60
CA ALA A 43 -9.12 5.91 -4.03
C ALA A 43 -7.76 6.57 -4.32
N LEU A 44 -7.32 7.49 -3.45
CA LEU A 44 -5.98 8.10 -3.52
C LEU A 44 -4.87 7.08 -3.22
N ILE A 45 -5.08 6.21 -2.23
CA ILE A 45 -4.12 5.15 -1.90
C ILE A 45 -4.02 4.14 -3.04
N GLU A 46 -5.15 3.72 -3.61
CA GLU A 46 -5.23 2.83 -4.77
C GLU A 46 -4.53 3.45 -5.99
N TRP A 47 -4.80 4.72 -6.29
CA TRP A 47 -4.11 5.45 -7.35
C TRP A 47 -2.59 5.51 -7.13
N LYS A 48 -2.16 5.81 -5.91
CA LYS A 48 -0.73 5.87 -5.57
C LYS A 48 -0.06 4.50 -5.73
N TRP A 49 -0.76 3.43 -5.36
CA TRP A 49 -0.24 2.07 -5.47
C TRP A 49 -0.18 1.61 -6.92
N ALA A 50 -1.21 1.90 -7.71
CA ALA A 50 -1.23 1.65 -9.15
C ALA A 50 -0.10 2.40 -9.88
N ARG A 51 0.12 3.66 -9.53
CA ARG A 51 1.23 4.47 -10.07
C ARG A 51 2.59 3.86 -9.72
N TRP A 52 2.79 3.46 -8.45
CA TRP A 52 4.06 2.86 -8.02
C TRP A 52 4.33 1.51 -8.69
N LYS A 53 3.28 0.70 -8.90
CA LYS A 53 3.37 -0.56 -9.65
C LYS A 53 3.79 -0.32 -11.11
N HIS A 54 3.13 0.62 -11.78
CA HIS A 54 3.51 1.01 -13.15
C HIS A 54 4.95 1.51 -13.25
N GLU A 55 5.42 2.30 -12.29
CA GLU A 55 6.80 2.80 -12.26
C GLU A 55 7.82 1.65 -12.11
N ARG A 56 7.49 0.64 -11.30
CA ARG A 56 8.32 -0.57 -11.14
C ARG A 56 8.35 -1.42 -12.40
N GLU A 57 7.19 -1.64 -13.03
CA GLU A 57 7.10 -2.39 -14.28
C GLU A 57 7.88 -1.70 -15.41
N ARG A 58 7.80 -0.36 -15.50
CA ARG A 58 8.59 0.42 -16.46
C ARG A 58 10.09 0.30 -16.23
N ARG A 59 10.56 0.29 -14.98
CA ARG A 59 11.98 0.08 -14.67
C ARG A 59 12.45 -1.32 -15.09
N MET A 60 11.66 -2.35 -14.80
CA MET A 60 11.98 -3.72 -15.19
C MET A 60 12.01 -3.90 -16.72
N MET A 61 11.09 -3.25 -17.45
CA MET A 61 11.10 -3.26 -18.92
C MET A 61 12.33 -2.54 -19.49
N LEU A 62 12.68 -1.36 -18.96
CA LEU A 62 13.85 -0.59 -19.40
C LEU A 62 15.18 -1.31 -19.11
N GLU A 63 15.29 -1.99 -17.97
CA GLU A 63 16.44 -2.83 -17.63
C GLU A 63 16.55 -4.03 -18.59
N GLY A 64 15.42 -4.68 -18.94
CA GLY A 64 15.40 -5.76 -19.92
C GLY A 64 15.72 -5.32 -21.36
N GLU A 65 15.34 -4.10 -21.75
CA GLU A 65 15.68 -3.52 -23.07
C GLU A 65 17.15 -3.11 -23.14
N ALA A 66 17.71 -2.59 -22.04
CA ALA A 66 19.13 -2.26 -21.95
C ALA A 66 20.01 -3.51 -22.03
N GLU A 67 19.64 -4.60 -21.35
CA GLU A 67 20.35 -5.88 -21.44
C GLU A 67 20.18 -6.58 -22.81
N GLY A 68 19.04 -6.38 -23.49
CA GLY A 68 18.81 -6.90 -24.86
C GLY A 68 19.58 -6.17 -25.96
N SER A 69 19.99 -4.92 -25.73
CA SER A 69 20.71 -4.08 -26.72
C SER A 69 22.23 -4.24 -26.72
N VAL A 70 22.80 -5.00 -25.77
CA VAL A 70 24.26 -5.16 -25.56
C VAL A 70 24.81 -6.50 -26.10
N SER A 71 24.00 -7.31 -26.80
CA SER A 71 24.53 -8.48 -27.52
C SER A 71 24.64 -8.20 -29.03
N PRO A 72 25.86 -8.29 -29.63
CA PRO A 72 26.11 -8.15 -31.06
C PRO A 72 25.68 -9.38 -31.88
#